data_AF-J9FHH5-F1
#
_entry.id   AF-J9FHH5-F1
#
_cell.length_a   1.000
_cell.length_b   1.000
_cell.length_c   1.000
_cell.angle_alpha   90.00
_cell.angle_beta   90.00
_cell.angle_gamma   90.00
#
_symmetry.space_group_name_H-M   'P 1'
#
loop_
_entity.id
_entity.type
_entity.pdbx_description
1 polymer ?
#
loop_
_entity_poly.entity_id
_entity_poly.type
_entity_poly.pdbx_seq_one_letter_code
_entity_poly.pdbx_strand_id
1 'polypeptide(L)' 'ESFALFCNAKALGKHAACLLTISDSFISHEETTAEERQSSFTNMMKIALEASI' A
#
# COMPACT_ATOMS: atom_id res chain seq x y z
N GLU A 1 0.89 -4.91 -8.89
CA GLU A 1 -0.16 -3.94 -9.31
C GLU A 1 0.41 -2.55 -9.62
N SER A 2 1.31 -2.01 -8.80
CA SER A 2 1.77 -0.61 -8.86
C SER A 2 2.36 -0.19 -10.21
N PHE A 3 3.02 -1.10 -10.93
CA PHE A 3 3.55 -0.83 -12.27
C PHE A 3 2.45 -0.38 -13.25
N ALA A 4 1.38 -1.18 -13.39
CA ALA A 4 0.30 -0.87 -14.30
C ALA A 4 -0.44 0.41 -13.88
N LEU A 5 -0.64 0.61 -12.57
CA LEU A 5 -1.23 1.84 -12.02
C LEU A 5 -0.43 3.08 -12.45
N PHE A 6 0.90 3.06 -12.25
CA PHE A 6 1.75 4.21 -12.57
C PHE A 6 1.93 4.42 -14.08
N CYS A 7 2.04 3.36 -14.87
CA CYS A 7 2.08 3.46 -16.33
C CYS A 7 0.80 4.12 -16.87
N ASN A 8 -0.37 3.69 -16.40
CA ASN A 8 -1.65 4.23 -16.83
C ASN A 8 -1.84 5.68 -16.37
N ALA A 9 -1.51 5.99 -15.11
CA ALA A 9 -1.59 7.35 -14.59
C ALA A 9 -0.70 8.32 -15.39
N LYS A 10 0.54 7.91 -15.70
CA LYS A 10 1.45 8.68 -16.54
C LYS A 10 0.91 8.88 -17.95
N ALA A 11 0.40 7.83 -18.59
CA ALA A 11 -0.16 7.91 -19.94
C ALA A 11 -1.38 8.85 -20.03
N LEU A 12 -2.16 8.97 -18.96
CA LEU A 12 -3.36 9.80 -18.89
C LEU A 12 -3.14 11.18 -18.26
N GLY A 13 -1.90 11.52 -17.87
CA GLY A 13 -1.58 12.78 -17.19
C GLY A 13 -2.30 12.92 -15.84
N LYS A 14 -2.48 11.81 -15.11
CA LYS A 14 -3.14 11.76 -13.80
C LYS A 14 -2.14 11.48 -12.69
N HIS A 15 -2.51 11.82 -11.46
CA HIS A 15 -1.76 11.49 -10.26
C HIS A 15 -2.19 10.11 -9.74
N ALA A 16 -1.22 9.31 -9.28
CA ALA A 16 -1.47 8.04 -8.62
C ALA A 16 -0.38 7.76 -7.59
N ALA A 17 -0.76 7.05 -6.53
CA ALA A 17 0.14 6.59 -5.48
C ALA A 17 -0.19 5.13 -5.15
N CYS A 18 0.81 4.37 -4.67
CA CYS A 18 0.63 3.02 -4.15
C CYS A 18 1.29 2.96 -2.78
N LEU A 19 0.49 2.69 -1.75
CA LEU A 19 0.93 2.51 -0.37
C LEU A 19 0.82 1.03 -0.01
N LEU A 20 1.81 0.53 0.72
CA LEU A 20 1.93 -0.87 1.07
C LEU A 20 2.28 -1.00 2.55
N THR A 21 1.62 -1.93 3.25
CA THR A 21 2.03 -2.41 4.57
C THR A 21 2.71 -3.76 4.39
N ILE A 22 3.91 -3.92 4.95
CA ILE A 22 4.64 -5.19 4.87
C ILE A 22 3.93 -6.22 5.76
N SER A 23 3.37 -7.26 5.14
CA SER A 23 2.70 -8.37 5.83
C SER A 23 3.59 -9.58 6.08
N ASP A 24 4.65 -9.70 5.31
CA ASP A 24 5.53 -10.87 5.28
C ASP A 24 6.92 -10.48 4.80
N SER A 25 7.91 -11.24 5.22
CA SER A 25 9.32 -11.02 4.91
C SER A 25 9.91 -12.25 4.25
N PHE A 26 10.33 -12.11 3.00
CA PHE A 26 11.02 -13.17 2.28
C PHE A 26 12.41 -13.49 2.88
N ILE A 27 13.01 -12.56 3.64
CA ILE A 27 14.34 -12.72 4.23
C ILE A 27 14.29 -13.39 5.61
N SER A 28 13.38 -12.95 6.48
CA SER A 28 13.24 -13.50 7.84
C SER A 28 12.23 -14.64 7.93
N HIS A 29 11.45 -14.88 6.87
CA HIS A 29 10.32 -15.83 6.83
C HIS A 29 9.23 -15.54 7.88
N GLU A 30 9.17 -14.30 8.37
CA GLU A 30 8.12 -13.84 9.27
C GLU A 30 6.87 -13.49 8.48
N GLU A 31 5.72 -13.87 9.01
CA GLU A 31 4.41 -13.54 8.48
C GLU A 31 3.53 -12.99 9.60
N THR A 32 2.82 -11.91 9.31
CA THR A 32 1.88 -11.30 10.24
C THR A 32 0.67 -12.20 10.49
N THR A 33 0.13 -12.15 11.71
CA THR A 33 -1.17 -12.74 12.04
C THR A 33 -2.32 -11.89 11.48
N ALA A 34 -3.55 -12.43 11.51
CA ALA A 34 -4.73 -11.70 11.05
C ALA A 34 -4.99 -10.41 11.88
N GLU A 35 -4.77 -10.48 13.20
CA GLU A 35 -4.94 -9.35 14.13
C GLU A 35 -3.91 -8.22 13.87
N GLU A 36 -2.65 -8.59 13.65
CA GLU A 36 -1.58 -7.65 13.32
C GLU A 36 -1.81 -6.98 11.97
N ARG A 37 -2.34 -7.70 10.97
CA ARG A 37 -2.75 -7.11 9.70
C ARG A 37 -3.88 -6.10 9.87
N GLN A 38 -4.93 -6.43 10.63
CA GLN A 38 -6.06 -5.52 10.83
C GLN A 38 -5.63 -4.18 11.45
N SER A 39 -4.77 -4.24 12.47
CA SER A 39 -4.27 -3.05 13.17
C SER A 39 -3.28 -2.23 12.33
N SER A 40 -2.31 -2.88 11.67
CA SER A 40 -1.29 -2.21 10.85
C SER A 40 -1.86 -1.59 9.57
N PHE A 41 -2.87 -2.20 8.95
CA PHE A 41 -3.48 -1.68 7.71
C PHE A 41 -4.31 -0.42 7.96
N THR A 42 -4.86 -0.26 9.16
CA THR A 42 -5.66 0.92 9.53
C THR A 42 -4.84 2.21 9.44
N ASN A 43 -3.56 2.18 9.84
CA ASN A 43 -2.70 3.36 9.77
C ASN A 43 -2.37 3.75 8.32
N MET A 44 -2.09 2.77 7.47
CA MET A 44 -1.89 2.99 6.04
C MET A 44 -3.12 3.67 5.41
N MET A 45 -4.34 3.22 5.77
CA MET A 45 -5.57 3.82 5.26
C MET A 45 -5.75 5.28 5.70
N LYS A 46 -5.41 5.62 6.96
CA LYS A 46 -5.48 7.01 7.45
C LYS A 46 -4.55 7.93 6.65
N ILE A 47 -3.30 7.51 6.43
CA ILE A 47 -2.34 8.28 5.62
C ILE A 47 -2.83 8.42 4.18
N ALA A 48 -3.40 7.36 3.60
CA ALA A 48 -3.95 7.40 2.25
C ALA A 48 -5.11 8.41 2.12
N LEU A 49 -5.99 8.48 3.12
CA LEU A 49 -7.09 9.43 3.19
C LEU A 49 -6.56 10.87 3.32
N GLU A 50 -5.61 11.11 4.20
CA GLU A 50 -4.99 12.44 4.39
C GLU A 50 -4.25 12.92 3.14
N ALA A 51 -3.57 12.02 2.42
CA ALA A 51 -2.86 12.34 1.18
C ALA A 51 -3.76 12.54 -0.04
N SER A 52 -5.05 12.21 0.06
CA SER A 52 -6.04 12.33 -1.02
C SER A 52 -6.81 13.67 -1.03
N ILE A 53 -6.58 14.50 -0.01
CA ILE A 53 -7.12 15.86 0.14
C ILE A 53 -6.16 16.86 -0.49
#